data_AF-A0A7Y0ABQ1-F1
#
_entry.id   AF-A0A7Y0ABQ1-F1
#
_cell.length_a   1.000
_cell.length_b   1.000
_cell.length_c   1.000
_cell.angle_alpha   90.00
_cell.angle_beta   90.00
_cell.angle_gamma   90.00
#
_symmetry.space_group_name_H-M   'P 1'
#
loop_
_entity.id
_entity.type
_entity.pdbx_description
1 polymer ?
#
loop_
_entity_poly.entity_id
_entity_poly.type
_entity_poly.pdbx_seq_one_letter_code
_entity_poly.pdbx_strand_id
1 'polypeptide(L)'
;MANPFTKIKDLVNSLEDDFEKSYDKGNAAAGTRVRKGMQELKNHATAIRKEVQDMKNNTKTTGAATSAAPKKAAPAKKAAAPAAKAAPAKKAAPAAKKK
;
A
#
# COMPACT_ATOMS: atom_id res chain seq x y z
N MET A 1 1.46 -6.55 -30.36
CA MET A 1 0.98 -6.09 -29.04
C MET A 1 2.21 -5.85 -28.16
N ALA A 2 2.27 -4.74 -27.41
CA ALA A 2 3.40 -4.49 -26.52
C ALA A 2 3.37 -5.48 -25.35
N ASN A 3 4.43 -6.29 -25.19
CA ASN A 3 4.55 -7.24 -24.09
C ASN A 3 4.54 -6.46 -22.76
N PRO A 4 3.73 -6.86 -21.75
CA PRO A 4 3.72 -6.19 -20.45
C PRO A 4 5.10 -6.09 -19.78
N PHE A 5 6.03 -7.00 -20.11
CA PHE A 5 7.44 -6.91 -19.72
C PHE A 5 8.09 -5.59 -20.11
N THR A 6 7.86 -5.12 -21.35
CA THR A 6 8.46 -3.87 -21.86
C THR A 6 8.05 -2.68 -21.02
N LYS A 7 6.76 -2.55 -20.69
CA LYS A 7 6.25 -1.47 -19.83
C LYS A 7 6.88 -1.45 -18.44
N ILE A 8 7.08 -2.62 -17.83
CA ILE A 8 7.76 -2.73 -16.52
C ILE A 8 9.24 -2.35 -16.65
N LYS A 9 9.93 -2.83 -17.69
CA LYS A 9 11.34 -2.50 -17.93
C LYS A 9 11.53 -1.00 -18.14
N ASP A 10 10.74 -0.38 -19.01
CA ASP A 10 10.84 1.05 -19.31
C ASP A 10 10.59 1.90 -18.06
N LEU A 11 9.61 1.51 -17.23
CA LEU A 11 9.32 2.17 -15.96
C LEU A 11 10.49 2.04 -14.97
N VAL A 12 11.11 0.86 -14.82
CA VAL A 12 12.28 0.69 -13.94
C VAL A 12 13.47 1.52 -14.43
N ASN A 13 13.77 1.46 -15.73
CA ASN A 13 14.83 2.25 -16.36
C ASN A 13 14.62 3.76 -16.16
N SER A 14 13.37 4.24 -16.24
CA SER A 14 13.06 5.67 -16.02
C SER A 14 13.32 6.16 -14.59
N LEU A 15 13.42 5.25 -13.62
CA LEU A 15 13.59 5.55 -12.20
C LEU A 15 15.06 5.44 -11.74
N GLU A 16 15.97 4.87 -12.54
CA GLU A 16 17.38 4.66 -12.21
C GLU A 16 18.04 5.95 -11.67
N ASP A 17 17.88 7.03 -12.42
CA ASP A 17 18.28 8.40 -12.08
C ASP A 17 17.70 8.92 -10.74
N ASP A 18 16.46 8.54 -10.40
CA ASP A 18 15.80 8.94 -9.15
C ASP A 18 16.18 8.00 -7.98
N PHE A 19 16.58 6.74 -8.26
CA PHE A 19 17.14 5.83 -7.25
C PHE A 19 18.48 6.37 -6.73
N GLU A 20 19.46 6.67 -7.60
CA GLU A 20 20.74 7.25 -7.19
C GLU A 20 20.54 8.52 -6.34
N LYS A 21 19.72 9.45 -6.84
CA LYS A 21 19.46 10.74 -6.16
C LYS A 21 18.71 10.57 -4.84
N SER A 22 17.86 9.55 -4.70
CA SER A 22 17.13 9.28 -3.46
C SER A 22 17.98 8.59 -2.41
N TYR A 23 18.86 7.66 -2.81
CA TYR A 23 19.63 6.83 -1.87
C TYR A 23 20.96 7.49 -1.48
N ASP A 24 21.73 8.03 -2.42
CA ASP A 24 23.05 8.60 -2.13
C ASP A 24 22.97 10.04 -1.62
N LYS A 25 22.01 10.82 -2.14
CA LYS A 25 21.89 12.27 -1.93
C LYS A 25 20.70 12.67 -1.07
N GLY A 26 19.89 11.69 -0.60
CA GLY A 26 18.73 11.92 0.26
C GLY A 26 17.64 12.82 -0.36
N ASN A 27 17.59 12.96 -1.69
CA ASN A 27 16.68 13.91 -2.33
C ASN A 27 15.21 13.50 -2.19
N ALA A 28 14.46 14.22 -1.35
CA ALA A 28 13.05 13.95 -1.07
C ALA A 28 12.14 13.97 -2.32
N ALA A 29 12.47 14.79 -3.33
CA ALA A 29 11.71 14.83 -4.58
C ALA A 29 11.90 13.54 -5.40
N ALA A 30 13.15 13.07 -5.52
CA ALA A 30 13.47 11.80 -6.17
C ALA A 30 12.85 10.61 -5.41
N GLY A 31 12.97 10.56 -4.08
CA GLY A 31 12.34 9.52 -3.26
C GLY A 31 10.82 9.47 -3.37
N THR A 32 10.17 10.62 -3.61
CA THR A 32 8.73 10.67 -3.91
C THR A 32 8.40 10.07 -5.28
N ARG A 33 9.25 10.27 -6.29
CA ARG A 33 9.10 9.66 -7.63
C ARG A 33 9.33 8.15 -7.59
N VAL A 34 10.41 7.70 -6.95
CA VAL A 34 10.69 6.27 -6.71
C VAL A 34 9.49 5.58 -6.04
N ARG A 35 8.91 6.18 -4.98
CA ARG A 35 7.72 5.61 -4.33
C ARG A 35 6.50 5.52 -5.23
N LYS A 36 6.25 6.52 -6.10
CA LYS A 36 5.14 6.50 -7.07
C LYS A 36 5.36 5.43 -8.13
N GLY A 37 6.55 5.41 -8.76
CA GLY A 37 6.90 4.42 -9.77
C GLY A 37 6.86 2.98 -9.25
N MET A 38 7.36 2.73 -8.04
CA MET A 38 7.24 1.40 -7.40
C MET A 38 5.78 1.00 -7.09
N GLN A 39 4.91 1.96 -6.80
CA GLN A 39 3.48 1.71 -6.62
C GLN A 39 2.77 1.40 -7.96
N GLU A 40 3.19 2.03 -9.06
CA GLU A 40 2.73 1.69 -10.41
C GLU A 40 3.23 0.30 -10.85
N LEU A 41 4.51 -0.01 -10.61
CA LEU A 41 5.11 -1.33 -10.86
C LEU A 41 4.34 -2.45 -10.15
N LYS A 42 3.98 -2.26 -8.87
CA LYS A 42 3.14 -3.20 -8.11
C LYS A 42 1.77 -3.41 -8.77
N ASN A 43 1.15 -2.35 -9.27
CA ASN A 43 -0.15 -2.42 -9.93
C ASN A 43 -0.06 -3.18 -11.26
N HIS A 44 0.95 -2.89 -12.09
CA HIS A 44 1.20 -3.61 -13.34
C HIS A 44 1.50 -5.10 -13.09
N ALA A 45 2.40 -5.43 -12.17
CA ALA A 45 2.69 -6.81 -11.80
C ALA A 45 1.45 -7.57 -11.30
N THR A 46 0.58 -6.90 -10.54
CA THR A 46 -0.69 -7.48 -10.07
C THR A 46 -1.69 -7.70 -11.20
N ALA A 47 -1.78 -6.80 -12.17
CA ALA A 47 -2.63 -6.94 -13.34
C ALA A 47 -2.19 -8.13 -14.21
N ILE A 48 -0.91 -8.21 -14.55
CA ILE A 48 -0.33 -9.30 -15.36
C ILE A 48 -0.53 -10.66 -14.67
N ARG A 49 -0.35 -10.71 -13.33
CA ARG A 49 -0.62 -11.93 -12.56
C ARG A 49 -2.08 -12.38 -12.67
N LYS A 50 -3.03 -11.44 -12.64
CA LYS A 50 -4.45 -11.74 -12.84
C LYS A 50 -4.71 -12.23 -14.26
N GLU A 51 -4.23 -11.51 -15.28
CA GLU A 51 -4.35 -11.91 -16.69
C GLU A 51 -3.87 -13.35 -16.93
N VAL A 52 -2.70 -13.72 -16.40
CA VAL A 52 -2.16 -15.09 -16.50
C VAL A 52 -3.00 -16.11 -15.71
N GLN A 53 -3.52 -15.74 -14.53
CA GLN A 53 -4.43 -16.60 -13.77
C GLN A 53 -5.77 -16.78 -14.48
N ASP A 54 -6.30 -15.73 -15.10
CA ASP A 54 -7.55 -15.72 -15.84
C ASP A 54 -7.41 -16.51 -17.14
N MET A 55 -6.29 -16.42 -17.86
CA MET A 55 -5.96 -17.32 -18.97
C MET A 55 -5.95 -18.79 -18.54
N LYS A 56 -5.38 -19.10 -17.37
CA LYS A 56 -5.39 -20.47 -16.80
C LYS A 56 -6.80 -20.90 -16.36
N ASN A 57 -7.62 -19.99 -15.85
CA ASN A 57 -8.97 -20.30 -15.40
C ASN A 57 -9.93 -20.46 -16.59
N ASN A 58 -9.78 -19.65 -17.63
CA ASN A 58 -10.58 -19.69 -18.86
C ASN A 58 -10.28 -20.98 -19.65
N THR A 59 -9.01 -21.41 -19.71
CA THR A 59 -8.64 -22.75 -20.24
C THR A 59 -9.09 -23.91 -19.34
N LYS A 60 -9.36 -23.68 -18.05
CA LYS A 60 -9.92 -24.68 -17.11
C LYS A 60 -11.46 -24.72 -17.09
N THR A 61 -12.13 -23.71 -17.65
CA THR A 61 -13.58 -23.54 -17.57
C THR A 61 -14.38 -24.55 -18.41
N THR A 62 -13.71 -25.32 -19.26
CA THR A 62 -14.27 -26.47 -19.97
C THR A 62 -14.34 -27.76 -19.14
N GLY A 63 -13.91 -27.75 -17.86
CA GLY A 63 -13.81 -28.98 -17.06
C GLY A 63 -14.14 -28.91 -15.57
N ALA A 64 -14.61 -27.77 -15.02
CA ALA A 64 -14.90 -27.68 -13.58
C ALA A 64 -15.98 -26.62 -13.22
N ALA A 65 -17.26 -26.97 -13.43
CA ALA A 65 -18.33 -26.38 -12.63
C ALA A 65 -18.31 -26.96 -11.20
N THR A 66 -18.89 -26.24 -10.24
CA THR A 66 -19.15 -26.65 -8.84
C THR A 66 -18.02 -26.42 -7.82
N SER A 67 -17.84 -25.15 -7.42
CA SER A 67 -17.92 -24.72 -6.01
C SER A 67 -17.63 -23.20 -5.89
N ALA A 68 -18.27 -22.38 -5.07
CA ALA A 68 -19.53 -22.41 -4.33
C ALA A 68 -19.56 -21.05 -3.58
N ALA A 69 -20.36 -20.10 -4.10
CA ALA A 69 -20.98 -18.93 -3.45
C ALA A 69 -20.18 -17.99 -2.49
N PRO A 70 -20.42 -16.66 -2.56
CA PRO A 70 -19.82 -15.69 -1.63
C PRO A 70 -20.55 -15.62 -0.28
N LYS A 71 -19.83 -15.35 0.81
CA LYS A 71 -20.41 -14.90 2.10
C LYS A 71 -20.14 -13.42 2.35
N LYS A 72 -21.20 -12.62 2.20
CA LYS A 72 -21.35 -11.22 2.65
C LYS A 72 -21.54 -11.18 4.16
N ALA A 73 -20.73 -10.43 4.91
CA ALA A 73 -21.12 -9.83 6.21
C ALA A 73 -20.06 -8.85 6.78
N ALA A 74 -20.31 -7.56 6.58
CA ALA A 74 -20.15 -6.52 7.60
C ALA A 74 -21.49 -5.75 7.65
N PRO A 75 -21.92 -5.08 8.75
CA PRO A 75 -21.14 -4.68 9.93
C PRO A 75 -21.77 -5.06 11.29
N ALA A 76 -21.01 -4.97 12.39
CA ALA A 76 -21.57 -4.85 13.75
C ALA A 76 -20.66 -4.06 14.69
N LYS A 77 -21.14 -2.88 15.12
CA LYS A 77 -20.50 -1.95 16.05
C LYS A 77 -20.78 -2.40 17.49
N LYS A 78 -19.78 -2.85 18.26
CA LYS A 78 -19.87 -2.91 19.73
C LYS A 78 -19.07 -1.77 20.35
N ALA A 79 -19.72 -0.63 20.54
CA ALA A 79 -19.24 0.40 21.44
C ALA A 79 -19.61 0.02 22.88
N ALA A 80 -18.62 -0.07 23.77
CA ALA A 80 -18.80 -0.14 25.22
C ALA A 80 -17.48 0.22 25.94
N ALA A 81 -17.26 1.52 26.10
CA ALA A 81 -16.44 2.08 27.18
C ALA A 81 -17.41 2.83 28.14
N PRO A 82 -17.00 3.40 29.30
CA PRO A 82 -15.71 3.36 29.99
C PRO A 82 -15.80 3.09 31.52
N ALA A 83 -14.68 2.68 32.15
CA ALA A 83 -14.35 2.93 33.58
C ALA A 83 -12.87 2.53 33.80
N ALA A 84 -11.88 3.36 34.18
CA ALA A 84 -11.80 4.58 35.01
C ALA A 84 -11.74 4.33 36.54
N LYS A 85 -10.52 4.08 37.04
CA LYS A 85 -9.90 4.57 38.30
C LYS A 85 -8.46 4.00 38.37
N ALA A 86 -7.42 4.71 38.82
CA ALA A 86 -7.39 5.99 39.54
C ALA A 86 -6.32 6.97 39.02
N ALA A 87 -6.59 8.27 39.23
CA ALA A 87 -5.65 9.40 39.21
C ALA A 87 -5.51 9.91 40.69
N PRO A 88 -5.10 11.15 41.07
CA PRO A 88 -4.49 12.26 40.31
C PRO A 88 -3.35 13.08 41.01
N ALA A 89 -2.65 13.88 40.19
CA ALA A 89 -2.08 15.23 40.39
C ALA A 89 -1.70 15.84 41.78
N LYS A 90 -0.44 16.30 41.87
CA LYS A 90 0.10 17.59 42.43
C LYS A 90 1.61 17.61 42.11
N LYS A 91 2.36 18.70 41.85
CA LYS A 91 2.23 20.19 41.78
C LYS A 91 3.29 20.62 40.70
N ALA A 92 3.38 21.81 40.10
CA ALA A 92 2.75 23.13 40.24
C ALA A 92 2.58 23.80 38.84
N ALA A 93 2.79 25.12 38.71
CA ALA A 93 2.69 25.91 37.47
C ALA A 93 3.64 27.17 37.55
N PRO A 94 3.59 28.18 36.64
CA PRO A 94 4.76 29.01 36.26
C PRO A 94 4.85 30.41 36.92
N ALA A 95 5.99 31.11 36.74
CA ALA A 95 6.10 32.57 36.95
C ALA A 95 7.25 33.22 36.14
N ALA A 96 7.03 34.47 35.72
CA ALA A 96 7.99 35.28 34.98
C ALA A 96 9.10 35.88 35.86
N LYS A 97 10.27 36.19 35.26
CA LYS A 97 11.27 37.09 35.85
C LYS A 97 11.10 38.49 35.28
N LYS A 98 10.66 39.44 36.11
CA LYS A 98 11.10 40.83 36.05
C LYS A 98 12.25 41.02 37.03
N LYS A 99 13.25 41.81 36.62
CA LYS A 99 13.86 42.84 37.46
C LYS A 99 13.66 44.15 36.71
#